data_AF-A0A7K0N8E6-F1
#
_entry.id   AF-A0A7K0N8E6-F1
#
_cell.length_a   1.000
_cell.length_b   1.000
_cell.length_c   1.000
_cell.angle_alpha   90.00
_cell.angle_beta   90.00
_cell.angle_gamma   90.00
#
_symmetry.space_group_name_H-M   'P 1'
#
loop_
_entity.id
_entity.type
_entity.pdbx_description
1 polymer ?
#
loop_
_entity_poly.entity_id
_entity_poly.type
_entity_poly.pdbx_seq_one_letter_code
_entity_poly.pdbx_strand_id
1 'polypeptide(L)'
;MKLADAFTIVVPPERGVAFRAYDGSTAGPEDAPVALEILDPKAVEYLAGSPSQLGLARAYVSGALEIKGDAYEALKRLYPL
;
A
#
# COMPACT_ATOMS: atom_id res chain seq x y z
N MET A 1 8.22 13.62 6.36
CA MET A 1 7.95 13.00 5.05
C MET A 1 6.52 12.47 5.10
N LYS A 2 5.70 12.69 4.07
CA LYS A 2 4.36 12.10 4.04
C LYS A 2 4.45 10.63 3.64
N LEU A 3 3.50 9.80 4.05
CA LEU A 3 3.51 8.37 3.69
C LEU A 3 3.35 8.16 2.18
N ALA A 4 2.59 9.02 1.50
CA ALA A 4 2.49 9.02 0.05
C ALA A 4 3.85 9.20 -0.65
N ASP A 5 4.72 10.08 -0.13
CA ASP A 5 6.05 10.30 -0.70
C ASP A 5 6.88 9.02 -0.59
N ALA A 6 6.82 8.34 0.57
CA ALA A 6 7.49 7.06 0.77
C ALA A 6 6.95 5.97 -0.17
N PHE A 7 5.63 5.93 -0.36
CA PHE A 7 4.98 4.98 -1.26
C PHE A 7 5.50 5.13 -2.68
N THR A 8 5.63 6.36 -3.20
CA THR A 8 6.13 6.59 -4.57
C THR A 8 7.60 6.20 -4.79
N ILE A 9 8.40 6.06 -3.72
CA ILE A 9 9.78 5.56 -3.81
C ILE A 9 9.79 4.05 -4.05
N VAL A 10 8.83 3.33 -3.46
CA VAL A 10 8.77 1.86 -3.46
C VAL A 10 7.89 1.32 -4.58
N VAL A 11 6.78 2.00 -4.87
CA VAL A 11 5.78 1.58 -5.85
C VAL A 11 5.74 2.58 -7.00
N PRO A 12 6.28 2.20 -8.18
CA PRO A 12 6.27 3.06 -9.35
C PRO A 12 4.83 3.36 -9.84
N PRO A 13 4.57 4.56 -10.41
CA PRO A 13 3.24 4.95 -10.90
C PRO A 13 2.62 3.96 -11.90
N GLU A 14 3.46 3.27 -12.68
CA GLU A 14 3.05 2.32 -13.73
C GLU A 14 2.36 1.08 -13.15
N ARG A 15 2.51 0.81 -11.84
CA ARG A 15 1.76 -0.26 -11.16
C ARG A 15 0.26 0.04 -11.11
N GLY A 16 -0.14 1.30 -11.24
CA GLY A 16 -1.54 1.72 -11.24
C GLY A 16 -2.26 1.29 -9.96
N VAL A 17 -1.65 1.58 -8.81
CA VAL A 17 -2.18 1.31 -7.47
C VAL A 17 -2.37 2.65 -6.77
N ALA A 18 -3.59 2.91 -6.29
CA ALA A 18 -3.85 4.07 -5.45
C ALA A 18 -3.36 3.83 -4.02
N PHE A 19 -3.00 4.90 -3.35
CA PHE A 19 -2.55 4.88 -1.97
C PHE A 19 -3.23 5.98 -1.19
N ARG A 20 -3.71 5.66 0.02
CA ARG A 20 -4.27 6.61 0.98
C ARG A 20 -3.77 6.23 2.36
N ALA A 21 -3.41 7.21 3.16
CA ALA A 21 -2.95 6.96 4.52
C ALA A 21 -3.67 7.81 5.57
N TYR A 22 -3.62 7.34 6.82
CA TYR A 22 -4.19 8.00 7.99
C TYR A 22 -3.61 9.40 8.25
N ASP A 23 -2.44 9.74 7.68
CA ASP A 23 -1.84 11.08 7.72
C ASP A 23 -2.47 12.05 6.70
N GLY A 24 -3.50 11.61 5.97
CA GLY A 24 -4.22 12.36 4.95
C GLY A 24 -3.49 12.45 3.61
N SER A 25 -2.34 11.79 3.46
CA SER A 25 -1.59 11.79 2.20
C SER A 25 -2.11 10.74 1.22
N THR A 26 -2.02 11.03 -0.07
CA THR A 26 -2.46 10.16 -1.16
C THR A 26 -1.43 10.11 -2.30
N ALA A 27 -1.42 8.99 -3.04
CA ALA A 27 -0.59 8.81 -4.24
C ALA A 27 -1.27 7.86 -5.23
N GLY A 28 -0.81 7.89 -6.49
CA GLY A 28 -1.34 7.05 -7.57
C GLY A 28 -2.65 7.58 -8.19
N PRO A 29 -3.18 6.87 -9.21
CA PRO A 29 -4.39 7.29 -9.92
C PRO A 29 -5.65 7.17 -9.04
N GLU A 30 -6.54 8.17 -9.07
CA GLU A 30 -7.79 8.14 -8.28
C GLU A 30 -8.77 7.04 -8.71
N ASP A 31 -8.69 6.63 -9.98
CA ASP A 31 -9.53 5.60 -10.62
C ASP A 31 -8.82 4.24 -10.73
N ALA A 32 -7.74 4.04 -9.96
CA ALA A 32 -7.04 2.76 -9.94
C ALA A 32 -7.98 1.62 -9.53
N PRO A 33 -7.89 0.44 -10.17
CA PRO A 33 -8.73 -0.71 -9.84
C PRO A 33 -8.44 -1.28 -8.44
N VAL A 34 -7.30 -0.89 -7.85
CA VAL A 34 -6.84 -1.29 -6.53
C VAL A 34 -6.34 -0.06 -5.78
N ALA A 35 -6.70 0.05 -4.48
CA ALA A 35 -6.10 1.01 -3.56
C ALA A 35 -5.59 0.33 -2.27
N LEU A 36 -4.45 0.80 -1.75
CA LEU A 36 -3.99 0.49 -0.41
C LEU A 36 -4.40 1.62 0.53
N GLU A 37 -5.18 1.30 1.57
CA GLU A 37 -5.55 2.23 2.62
C GLU A 37 -4.79 1.89 3.91
N ILE A 38 -3.86 2.75 4.30
CA ILE A 38 -3.11 2.64 5.56
C ILE A 38 -3.97 3.25 6.67
N LEU A 39 -4.53 2.40 7.52
CA LEU A 39 -5.47 2.80 8.58
C LEU A 39 -4.75 3.14 9.88
N ASP A 40 -3.61 2.49 10.15
CA ASP A 40 -2.89 2.58 11.42
C ASP A 40 -1.36 2.62 11.20
N PRO A 41 -0.60 3.36 12.04
CA PRO A 41 0.88 3.37 12.00
C PRO A 41 1.53 1.97 11.97
N LYS A 42 0.90 0.97 12.58
CA LYS A 42 1.36 -0.41 12.61
C LYS A 42 1.50 -1.04 11.22
N ALA A 43 0.70 -0.60 10.24
CA ALA A 43 0.87 -1.03 8.85
C ALA A 43 2.21 -0.57 8.30
N VAL A 44 2.64 0.65 8.62
CA VAL A 44 3.94 1.20 8.21
C VAL A 44 5.06 0.41 8.87
N GLU A 45 4.93 0.04 10.14
CA GLU A 45 5.90 -0.82 10.83
C GLU A 45 6.07 -2.18 10.13
N TYR A 46 4.97 -2.83 9.74
CA TYR A 46 5.02 -4.09 9.01
C TYR A 46 5.64 -3.96 7.62
N LEU A 47 5.29 -2.90 6.87
CA LEU A 47 5.82 -2.63 5.54
C LEU A 47 7.31 -2.28 5.58
N ALA A 48 7.72 -1.41 6.52
CA ALA A 48 9.12 -0.99 6.66
C ALA A 48 10.02 -2.11 7.22
N GLY A 49 9.50 -2.91 8.17
CA GLY A 49 10.23 -4.05 8.74
C GLY A 49 10.39 -5.22 7.77
N SER A 50 9.60 -5.28 6.69
CA SER A 50 9.67 -6.31 5.66
C SER A 50 9.09 -5.77 4.35
N PRO A 51 9.87 -5.04 3.53
CA PRO A 51 9.40 -4.42 2.28
C PRO A 51 9.26 -5.48 1.18
N SER A 52 8.34 -6.41 1.39
CA SER A 52 8.04 -7.53 0.53
C SER A 52 6.58 -7.92 0.73
N GLN A 53 6.14 -8.98 0.05
CA GLN A 53 4.80 -9.53 0.24
C GLN A 53 4.52 -9.93 1.71
N LEU A 54 5.54 -10.22 2.51
CA LEU A 54 5.36 -10.56 3.92
C LEU A 54 4.91 -9.35 4.75
N GLY A 55 5.51 -8.18 4.56
CA GLY A 55 5.10 -6.96 5.27
C GLY A 55 3.70 -6.53 4.87
N LEU A 56 3.41 -6.60 3.56
CA LEU A 56 2.06 -6.35 3.03
C LEU A 56 1.03 -7.31 3.64
N ALA A 57 1.31 -8.61 3.65
CA ALA A 57 0.41 -9.61 4.22
C ALA A 57 0.18 -9.40 5.72
N ARG A 58 1.23 -9.07 6.50
CA ARG A 58 1.10 -8.77 7.93
C ARG A 58 0.23 -7.54 8.18
N ALA A 59 0.44 -6.47 7.41
CA ALA A 59 -0.35 -5.25 7.52
C ALA A 59 -1.83 -5.49 7.18
N TYR A 60 -2.09 -6.28 6.12
CA TYR A 60 -3.44 -6.62 5.70
C TYR A 60 -4.17 -7.52 6.71
N VAL A 61 -3.55 -8.63 7.10
CA VAL A 61 -4.15 -9.59 8.05
C VAL A 61 -4.37 -8.98 9.44
N SER A 62 -3.52 -8.04 9.86
CA SER A 62 -3.73 -7.35 11.14
C SER A 62 -4.86 -6.31 11.11
N GLY A 63 -5.43 -6.01 9.93
CA GLY A 63 -6.42 -4.95 9.75
C GLY A 63 -5.83 -3.53 9.82
N ALA A 64 -4.50 -3.37 9.79
CA ALA A 64 -3.86 -2.07 9.81
C ALA A 64 -3.76 -1.45 8.40
N LEU A 65 -3.82 -2.30 7.37
CA LEU A 65 -3.92 -1.95 5.96
C LEU A 65 -5.16 -2.62 5.37
N GLU A 66 -5.91 -1.88 4.58
CA GLU A 66 -7.02 -2.43 3.79
C GLU A 66 -6.68 -2.37 2.30
N ILE A 67 -7.09 -3.40 1.55
CA ILE A 67 -7.03 -3.42 0.10
C ILE A 67 -8.44 -3.13 -0.42
N LYS A 68 -8.62 -2.00 -1.09
CA LYS A 68 -9.83 -1.73 -1.86
C LYS A 68 -9.65 -2.30 -3.26
N GLY A 69 -10.63 -3.07 -3.73
CA GLY A 69 -10.56 -3.80 -4.99
C GLY A 69 -10.21 -5.28 -4.80
N ASP A 70 -9.74 -5.93 -5.86
CA ASP A 70 -9.38 -7.34 -5.83
C ASP A 70 -7.98 -7.54 -5.20
N ALA A 71 -7.92 -8.39 -4.16
CA ALA A 71 -6.68 -8.62 -3.41
C ALA A 71 -5.61 -9.37 -4.23
N TYR A 72 -6.01 -10.24 -5.16
CA TYR A 72 -5.07 -10.95 -6.02
C TYR A 72 -4.45 -10.01 -7.06
N GLU A 73 -5.26 -9.13 -7.64
CA GLU A 73 -4.80 -8.08 -8.54
C GLU A 73 -3.87 -7.09 -7.82
N ALA A 74 -4.14 -6.76 -6.56
CA ALA A 74 -3.25 -5.96 -5.73
C ALA A 74 -1.87 -6.63 -5.59
N LEU A 75 -1.84 -7.92 -5.22
CA LEU A 75 -0.60 -8.69 -5.08
C LEU A 75 0.17 -8.79 -6.40
N LYS A 76 -0.54 -8.99 -7.51
CA LYS A 76 0.05 -9.05 -8.86
C LYS A 76 0.67 -7.72 -9.26
N ARG A 77 -0.02 -6.60 -9.02
CA ARG A 77 0.48 -5.24 -9.29
C ARG A 77 1.63 -4.83 -8.40
N LEU A 78 1.72 -5.37 -7.19
CA LEU A 78 2.78 -5.08 -6.23
C LEU A 78 3.93 -6.09 -6.31
N TYR A 79 3.92 -7.07 -7.21
CA TYR A 79 5.01 -8.03 -7.36
C TYR A 79 5.93 -7.71 -8.53
N PRO A 80 7.27 -7.81 -8.38
CA PRO A 80 7.99 -7.84 -7.11
C PRO A 80 7.92 -6.46 -6.43
N LEU A 81 7.90 -6.48 -5.09
CA LEU A 81 8.04 -5.31 -4.22
C LEU A 81 9.50 -5.21 -3.80
#